data_AF-A0AAX2EXC6-F1
#
_entry.id   AF-A0AAX2EXC6-F1
#
_cell.length_a   1.000
_cell.length_b   1.000
_cell.length_c   1.000
_cell.angle_alpha   90.00
_cell.angle_beta   90.00
_cell.angle_gamma   90.00
#
_symmetry.space_group_name_H-M   'P 1'
#
loop_
_entity.id
_entity.type
_entity.pdbx_description
1 polymer ?
#
loop_
_entity_poly.entity_id
_entity_poly.type
_entity_poly.pdbx_seq_one_letter_code
_entity_poly.pdbx_strand_id
1 'polypeptide(L)'
;MAREDRYVTIFPEADVTPRKFDGLLGWSADWRCVVDPHEKPLTLDSTVSLNPSATEVTVQFGDSLSEIAQEHGCTVKELVKLNHLRNPSLIFPGQVLKLPVRQYRMSQTEIDTLAAQADTSCTLSFAFEDLIEKPLQRFKVRIESAAGDVLESVTDELGRIQDYVMAKAEEIRVFVNGAHGIKEVARFIPSEGKSDIRLTSPKVRVKGVTQPIKDRAGRIDLDKHPVNTVVSGRDSKGNPVIQINHTCPNRYDLQLGANLCYWDQIIAASERSGIIPQSIAAVINAESAQIKGVWNKDSVAISREKTKAAKALKEKQGESAEGVVVYASSAAGMTQFFNATWLDETFREGTYLNEQARVRGVRADKPKRDALNNIEYHPKTHQQIILPMFEISPDIWWTKEQIIDNRLLRGVTPYPPHATKALQAWLNLRFEPEFIIMAAVDYGLYNLAKLQAAGYNVESLNDAEKAKIFYLTHHLGLGDAKRFIRKTITEENAHKLLVAQVGAKKAAKSVKGYGSYVQGHRVWLSDYINNNINLQNFYCPKIEFTKKQASGGLEVVIEKIKGDTK
;
A
#
# COMPACT_ATOMS: atom_id res chain seq x y z
N MET A 1 21.61 -44.41 34.04
CA MET A 1 21.92 -43.13 34.69
C MET A 1 22.75 -42.26 33.71
N ALA A 2 23.02 -40.98 34.01
CA ALA A 2 23.88 -40.08 33.21
C ALA A 2 25.39 -40.28 33.55
N ARG A 3 26.42 -39.50 33.16
CA ARG A 3 26.69 -38.07 32.79
C ARG A 3 28.09 -38.02 32.08
N GLU A 4 28.62 -36.97 31.43
CA GLU A 4 28.16 -35.74 30.72
C GLU A 4 29.40 -35.09 30.01
N ASP A 5 29.26 -34.45 28.84
CA ASP A 5 30.29 -33.60 28.17
C ASP A 5 31.68 -34.26 27.81
N ARG A 6 32.67 -33.70 27.08
CA ARG A 6 32.91 -32.39 26.40
C ARG A 6 33.88 -32.50 25.17
N TYR A 7 34.20 -31.37 24.50
CA TYR A 7 34.98 -31.19 23.25
C TYR A 7 36.54 -31.22 23.37
N VAL A 8 37.26 -31.32 22.22
CA VAL A 8 38.26 -30.30 21.71
C VAL A 8 38.83 -30.65 20.29
N THR A 9 39.38 -29.66 19.59
CA THR A 9 39.78 -29.59 18.16
C THR A 9 41.23 -30.01 17.83
N ILE A 10 41.56 -30.29 16.56
CA ILE A 10 42.95 -30.52 16.05
C ILE A 10 43.22 -29.81 14.70
N PHE A 11 43.82 -28.60 14.76
CA PHE A 11 44.99 -28.03 14.02
C PHE A 11 45.27 -28.32 12.50
N PRO A 12 46.02 -27.44 11.76
CA PRO A 12 47.02 -26.47 12.24
C PRO A 12 46.86 -25.00 11.76
N GLU A 13 47.86 -24.18 12.10
CA GLU A 13 47.94 -22.73 11.88
C GLU A 13 48.37 -22.32 10.46
N ALA A 14 48.05 -21.08 10.08
CA ALA A 14 48.79 -20.28 9.11
C ALA A 14 48.72 -18.80 9.52
N ASP A 15 49.87 -18.17 9.79
CA ASP A 15 49.94 -16.73 10.07
C ASP A 15 49.82 -15.92 8.78
N VAL A 16 48.77 -15.11 8.69
CA VAL A 16 48.85 -13.84 7.95
C VAL A 16 48.15 -12.74 8.76
N THR A 17 48.92 -12.06 9.60
CA THR A 17 48.54 -10.78 10.23
C THR A 17 47.72 -9.85 9.30
N PRO A 18 46.56 -9.32 9.73
CA PRO A 18 45.71 -8.50 8.86
C PRO A 18 46.41 -7.24 8.36
N ARG A 19 46.66 -7.17 7.05
CA ARG A 19 47.19 -5.97 6.41
C ARG A 19 46.08 -4.96 6.16
N LYS A 20 46.45 -3.67 6.18
CA LYS A 20 45.51 -2.55 6.12
C LYS A 20 45.37 -2.07 4.67
N PHE A 21 44.18 -2.25 4.10
CA PHE A 21 43.67 -1.53 2.94
C PHE A 21 44.40 -1.77 1.60
N ASP A 22 44.02 -2.84 0.89
CA ASP A 22 44.11 -2.93 -0.56
C ASP A 22 42.70 -3.04 -1.19
N GLY A 23 42.49 -2.31 -2.28
CA GLY A 23 41.23 -2.32 -3.02
C GLY A 23 41.20 -3.44 -4.06
N LEU A 24 39.97 -3.90 -4.36
CA LEU A 24 39.61 -4.98 -5.29
C LEU A 24 39.81 -6.43 -4.77
N LEU A 25 38.68 -7.15 -4.70
CA LEU A 25 38.54 -8.61 -4.76
C LEU A 25 39.07 -9.45 -3.57
N GLY A 26 38.43 -9.30 -2.41
CA GLY A 26 38.48 -10.28 -1.31
C GLY A 26 37.16 -10.32 -0.52
N TRP A 27 36.81 -11.47 0.06
CA TRP A 27 35.67 -11.57 1.00
C TRP A 27 36.06 -10.93 2.33
N SER A 28 35.55 -9.73 2.64
CA SER A 28 35.87 -9.02 3.89
C SER A 28 34.67 -8.88 4.83
N ALA A 29 34.96 -8.69 6.12
CA ALA A 29 33.97 -8.35 7.14
C ALA A 29 33.87 -6.83 7.37
N ASP A 30 34.36 -6.04 6.41
CA ASP A 30 34.63 -4.60 6.53
C ASP A 30 33.95 -3.79 5.43
N TRP A 31 33.81 -2.48 5.66
CA TRP A 31 33.05 -1.59 4.80
C TRP A 31 33.80 -1.29 3.49
N ARG A 32 33.04 -1.22 2.39
CA ARG A 32 33.54 -0.71 1.11
C ARG A 32 33.23 0.78 1.02
N CYS A 33 34.25 1.58 0.76
CA CYS A 33 34.09 2.98 0.36
C CYS A 33 34.33 3.10 -1.14
N VAL A 34 33.48 3.88 -1.83
CA VAL A 34 33.72 4.36 -3.20
C VAL A 34 33.57 5.87 -3.15
N VAL A 35 34.55 6.58 -3.71
CA VAL A 35 34.54 8.03 -3.87
C VAL A 35 34.46 8.31 -5.37
N ASP A 36 33.38 8.95 -5.80
CA ASP A 36 33.12 9.27 -7.19
C ASP A 36 33.21 10.80 -7.35
N PRO A 37 34.29 11.33 -7.97
CA PRO A 37 34.42 12.76 -8.20
C PRO A 37 33.48 13.16 -9.35
N HIS A 38 32.49 14.01 -9.08
CA HIS A 38 31.77 14.68 -10.16
C HIS A 38 32.77 15.55 -10.92
N GLU A 39 32.64 15.62 -12.25
CA GLU A 39 33.60 16.36 -13.08
C GLU A 39 33.75 17.80 -12.56
N LYS A 40 34.99 18.17 -12.22
CA LYS A 40 35.33 19.55 -11.86
C LYS A 40 34.86 20.47 -13.00
N PRO A 41 34.20 21.60 -12.72
CA PRO A 41 33.85 22.56 -13.76
C PRO A 41 35.10 22.85 -14.60
N LEU A 42 35.05 22.50 -15.89
CA LEU A 42 36.24 22.48 -16.73
C LEU A 42 36.89 23.87 -16.69
N THR A 43 38.16 23.92 -16.26
CA THR A 43 38.96 25.14 -16.39
C THR A 43 38.95 25.54 -17.85
N LEU A 44 38.52 26.77 -18.15
CA LEU A 44 38.43 27.25 -19.53
C LEU A 44 39.82 27.35 -20.15
N ASP A 45 40.22 26.28 -20.83
CA ASP A 45 41.39 26.31 -21.71
C ASP A 45 41.09 27.23 -22.91
N SER A 46 42.12 27.89 -23.42
CA SER A 46 42.07 29.18 -24.14
C SER A 46 41.44 29.15 -25.55
N THR A 47 40.79 28.05 -25.93
CA THR A 47 40.10 27.85 -27.22
C THR A 47 38.86 26.96 -27.09
N VAL A 48 37.69 27.56 -26.83
CA VAL A 48 36.40 26.86 -26.87
C VAL A 48 35.61 27.23 -28.13
N SER A 49 35.32 26.24 -28.97
CA SER A 49 34.44 26.37 -30.14
C SER A 49 33.03 25.89 -29.80
N LEU A 50 32.09 26.81 -29.58
CA LEU A 50 30.76 26.50 -29.02
C LEU A 50 29.75 25.96 -30.06
N ASN A 51 29.95 24.69 -30.49
CA ASN A 51 28.95 23.76 -31.04
C ASN A 51 28.20 24.16 -32.34
N PRO A 52 27.44 23.23 -32.99
CA PRO A 52 27.20 21.82 -32.67
C PRO A 52 27.85 20.82 -33.67
N SER A 53 27.72 19.52 -33.38
CA SER A 53 28.32 18.40 -34.14
C SER A 53 27.70 18.09 -35.51
N ALA A 54 27.32 19.11 -36.28
CA ALA A 54 26.80 18.97 -37.65
C ALA A 54 27.62 19.85 -38.62
N THR A 55 28.60 19.25 -39.29
CA THR A 55 29.30 19.87 -40.44
C THR A 55 28.56 19.66 -41.76
N GLU A 56 27.56 18.78 -41.79
CA GLU A 56 26.77 18.39 -42.96
C GLU A 56 25.31 18.12 -42.56
N VAL A 57 24.38 18.34 -43.49
CA VAL A 57 22.93 18.08 -43.35
C VAL A 57 22.38 17.43 -44.62
N THR A 58 21.43 16.49 -44.47
CA THR A 58 20.81 15.78 -45.60
C THR A 58 19.41 16.32 -45.88
N VAL A 59 19.22 16.87 -47.08
CA VAL A 59 17.94 17.39 -47.61
C VAL A 59 16.86 16.30 -47.58
N GLN A 60 15.66 16.64 -47.14
CA GLN A 60 14.49 15.75 -47.12
C GLN A 60 13.41 16.19 -48.13
N PHE A 61 12.26 15.49 -48.14
CA PHE A 61 11.17 15.76 -49.09
C PHE A 61 10.32 16.94 -48.61
N GLY A 62 10.59 18.11 -49.18
CA GLY A 62 9.86 19.36 -48.92
C GLY A 62 10.78 20.55 -48.67
N ASP A 63 12.00 20.30 -48.18
CA ASP A 63 12.97 21.31 -47.76
C ASP A 63 13.37 22.28 -48.88
N SER A 64 13.57 23.55 -48.52
CA SER A 64 14.32 24.50 -49.34
C SER A 64 15.69 24.84 -48.74
N LEU A 65 16.62 25.23 -49.63
CA LEU A 65 17.92 25.78 -49.26
C LEU A 65 17.84 27.01 -48.34
N SER A 66 16.71 27.73 -48.35
CA SER A 66 16.46 28.90 -47.50
C SER A 66 16.20 28.52 -46.05
N GLU A 67 15.37 27.50 -45.82
CA GLU A 67 15.05 26.99 -44.48
C GLU A 67 16.28 26.34 -43.84
N ILE A 68 16.98 25.48 -44.60
CA ILE A 68 18.23 24.84 -44.15
C ILE A 68 19.30 25.87 -43.76
N ALA A 69 19.44 26.96 -44.53
CA ALA A 69 20.37 28.03 -44.20
C ALA A 69 19.99 28.75 -42.89
N GLN A 70 18.70 29.06 -42.73
CA GLN A 70 18.16 29.75 -41.56
C GLN A 70 18.28 28.92 -40.29
N GLU A 71 17.93 27.63 -40.35
CA GLU A 71 18.01 26.69 -39.21
C GLU A 71 19.46 26.51 -38.72
N HIS A 72 20.43 26.48 -39.63
CA HIS A 72 21.85 26.36 -39.31
C HIS A 72 22.60 27.71 -39.21
N GLY A 73 21.87 28.83 -39.03
CA GLY A 73 22.47 30.13 -38.69
C GLY A 73 23.42 30.73 -39.74
N CYS A 74 23.25 30.37 -41.01
CA CYS A 74 24.10 30.79 -42.13
C CYS A 74 23.25 31.34 -43.29
N THR A 75 23.89 31.81 -44.37
CA THR A 75 23.16 32.29 -45.55
C THR A 75 23.14 31.27 -46.70
N VAL A 76 22.05 31.27 -47.47
CA VAL A 76 21.91 30.48 -48.71
C VAL A 76 23.11 30.67 -49.65
N LYS A 77 23.65 31.90 -49.69
CA LYS A 77 24.81 32.25 -50.52
C LYS A 77 26.12 31.61 -50.01
N GLU A 78 26.27 31.44 -48.70
CA GLU A 78 27.38 30.66 -48.12
C GLU A 78 27.20 29.16 -48.45
N LEU A 79 26.00 28.58 -48.24
CA LEU A 79 25.74 27.16 -48.55
C LEU A 79 25.93 26.81 -50.04
N VAL A 80 25.37 27.60 -50.95
CA VAL A 80 25.50 27.41 -52.40
C VAL A 80 26.97 27.49 -52.84
N LYS A 81 27.74 28.43 -52.26
CA LYS A 81 29.18 28.58 -52.55
C LYS A 81 30.00 27.42 -52.00
N LEU A 82 29.72 26.99 -50.77
CA LEU A 82 30.43 25.91 -50.06
C LEU A 82 30.15 24.53 -50.66
N ASN A 83 28.98 24.34 -51.27
CA ASN A 83 28.55 23.09 -51.92
C ASN A 83 28.56 23.12 -53.46
N HIS A 84 29.05 24.21 -54.05
CA HIS A 84 29.22 24.40 -55.51
C HIS A 84 27.94 24.14 -56.35
N LEU A 85 26.77 24.48 -55.81
CA LEU A 85 25.47 24.18 -56.41
C LEU A 85 25.20 25.05 -57.64
N ARG A 86 25.01 24.42 -58.80
CA ARG A 86 24.85 25.12 -60.11
C ARG A 86 23.50 25.82 -60.28
N ASN A 87 22.44 25.31 -59.67
CA ASN A 87 21.12 25.94 -59.64
C ASN A 87 20.63 25.99 -58.17
N PRO A 88 20.60 27.17 -57.53
CA PRO A 88 20.15 27.31 -56.14
C PRO A 88 18.69 26.93 -55.88
N SER A 89 17.86 26.83 -56.93
CA SER A 89 16.43 26.49 -56.82
C SER A 89 16.15 25.00 -57.04
N LEU A 90 17.18 24.14 -57.12
CA LEU A 90 17.03 22.72 -57.40
C LEU A 90 17.97 21.87 -56.52
N ILE A 91 17.41 21.33 -55.44
CA ILE A 91 18.01 20.33 -54.55
C ILE A 91 17.12 19.09 -54.52
N PHE A 92 17.69 17.94 -54.17
CA PHE A 92 16.97 16.67 -54.17
C PHE A 92 16.95 16.01 -52.78
N PRO A 93 15.85 15.35 -52.37
CA PRO A 93 15.83 14.56 -51.15
C PRO A 93 16.92 13.48 -51.15
N GLY A 94 17.65 13.34 -50.04
CA GLY A 94 18.84 12.50 -49.91
C GLY A 94 20.16 13.21 -50.27
N GLN A 95 20.13 14.45 -50.75
CA GLN A 95 21.34 15.23 -51.06
C GLN A 95 21.98 15.79 -49.77
N VAL A 96 23.29 15.61 -49.61
CA VAL A 96 24.05 16.12 -48.45
C VAL A 96 24.66 17.50 -48.75
N LEU A 97 24.57 18.43 -47.80
CA LEU A 97 25.08 19.80 -47.88
C LEU A 97 25.97 20.12 -46.67
N LYS A 98 27.16 20.67 -46.93
CA LYS A 98 28.13 21.14 -45.93
C LYS A 98 27.75 22.50 -45.34
N LEU A 99 28.04 22.68 -44.06
CA LEU A 99 27.74 23.87 -43.25
C LEU A 99 29.04 24.61 -42.83
N PRO A 100 29.02 25.96 -42.70
CA PRO A 100 30.21 26.75 -42.35
C PRO A 100 30.47 26.82 -40.84
N VAL A 101 31.68 26.48 -40.39
CA VAL A 101 32.10 26.57 -38.99
C VAL A 101 32.62 27.98 -38.66
N ARG A 102 32.31 28.50 -37.46
CA ARG A 102 32.87 29.76 -36.91
C ARG A 102 33.47 29.50 -35.53
N GLN A 103 34.57 30.20 -35.21
CA GLN A 103 35.27 30.11 -33.92
C GLN A 103 35.39 31.51 -33.29
N TYR A 104 35.47 31.56 -31.96
CA TYR A 104 35.74 32.76 -31.17
C TYR A 104 36.87 32.46 -30.16
N ARG A 105 37.54 33.48 -29.63
CA ARG A 105 38.70 33.31 -28.73
C ARG A 105 38.72 34.42 -27.68
N MET A 106 38.83 34.04 -26.41
CA MET A 106 38.85 34.96 -25.25
C MET A 106 40.28 35.31 -24.83
N SER A 107 40.43 36.29 -23.94
CA SER A 107 41.72 36.79 -23.46
C SER A 107 42.19 36.14 -22.16
N GLN A 108 43.51 36.10 -21.93
CA GLN A 108 44.10 35.45 -20.75
C GLN A 108 43.62 36.06 -19.42
N THR A 109 43.44 37.38 -19.36
CA THR A 109 43.02 38.07 -18.13
C THR A 109 41.59 37.70 -17.70
N GLU A 110 40.73 37.32 -18.63
CA GLU A 110 39.40 36.77 -18.33
C GLU A 110 39.52 35.35 -17.73
N ILE A 111 40.42 34.53 -18.27
CA ILE A 111 40.72 33.18 -17.76
C ILE A 111 41.28 33.27 -16.33
N ASP A 112 42.25 34.15 -16.07
CA ASP A 112 42.87 34.32 -14.76
C ASP A 112 41.86 34.82 -13.71
N THR A 113 40.92 35.70 -14.11
CA THR A 113 39.84 36.20 -13.24
C THR A 113 38.82 35.11 -12.90
N LEU A 114 38.48 34.25 -13.86
CA LEU A 114 37.62 33.08 -13.63
C LEU A 114 38.31 32.01 -12.79
N ALA A 115 39.63 31.81 -12.97
CA ALA A 115 40.42 30.90 -12.14
C ALA A 115 40.49 31.36 -10.67
N ALA A 116 40.50 32.66 -10.40
CA ALA A 116 40.37 33.21 -9.04
C ALA A 116 38.98 33.01 -8.41
N GLN A 117 37.97 32.59 -9.19
CA GLN A 117 36.65 32.17 -8.73
C GLN A 117 36.46 30.64 -8.72
N ALA A 118 37.49 29.86 -9.07
CA ALA A 118 37.47 28.41 -8.98
C ALA A 118 37.60 27.97 -7.52
N ASP A 119 36.45 27.80 -6.85
CA ASP A 119 36.37 27.39 -5.46
C ASP A 119 37.15 26.09 -5.19
N THR A 120 38.13 26.15 -4.28
CA THR A 120 38.94 25.00 -3.84
C THR A 120 38.24 24.18 -2.76
N SER A 121 36.99 24.53 -2.40
CA SER A 121 36.21 23.76 -1.44
C SER A 121 35.96 22.33 -1.90
N CYS A 122 35.88 21.43 -0.93
CA CYS A 122 35.43 20.05 -1.11
C CYS A 122 34.00 19.96 -0.57
N THR A 123 33.01 19.78 -1.45
CA THR A 123 31.60 19.55 -1.08
C THR A 123 31.27 18.07 -1.22
N LEU A 124 30.96 17.41 -0.10
CA LEU A 124 30.93 15.95 -0.01
C LEU A 124 29.53 15.44 0.32
N SER A 125 28.88 14.81 -0.65
CA SER A 125 27.59 14.14 -0.46
C SER A 125 27.81 12.68 -0.07
N PHE A 126 27.41 12.29 1.14
CA PHE A 126 27.57 10.91 1.62
C PHE A 126 26.28 10.10 1.50
N ALA A 127 26.38 8.86 1.02
CA ALA A 127 25.31 7.87 0.97
C ALA A 127 25.76 6.54 1.60
N PHE A 128 24.95 6.00 2.52
CA PHE A 128 25.21 4.77 3.26
C PHE A 128 24.21 3.68 2.85
N GLU A 129 24.70 2.48 2.55
CA GLU A 129 23.93 1.39 1.97
C GLU A 129 24.38 0.02 2.49
N ASP A 130 23.56 -1.02 2.28
CA ASP A 130 23.90 -2.40 2.63
C ASP A 130 24.55 -3.15 1.45
N LEU A 131 24.94 -4.42 1.66
CA LEU A 131 25.54 -5.27 0.63
C LEU A 131 24.59 -5.63 -0.55
N ILE A 132 23.36 -5.09 -0.61
CA ILE A 132 22.46 -5.15 -1.77
C ILE A 132 21.99 -3.74 -2.21
N GLU A 133 22.84 -2.73 -2.00
CA GLU A 133 22.68 -1.34 -2.48
C GLU A 133 21.37 -0.67 -1.96
N LYS A 134 20.87 -1.13 -0.82
CA LYS A 134 19.69 -0.57 -0.15
C LYS A 134 20.11 0.46 0.91
N PRO A 135 19.54 1.68 0.91
CA PRO A 135 19.77 2.70 1.92
C PRO A 135 19.78 2.22 3.38
N LEU A 136 20.87 2.54 4.08
CA LEU A 136 20.99 2.41 5.53
C LEU A 136 20.37 3.62 6.21
N GLN A 137 19.03 3.67 6.19
CA GLN A 137 18.24 4.71 6.86
C GLN A 137 18.45 4.73 8.38
N ARG A 138 18.44 5.94 8.95
CA ARG A 138 18.49 6.27 10.39
C ARG A 138 19.73 5.73 11.12
N PHE A 139 20.85 5.68 10.40
CA PHE A 139 22.14 5.20 10.86
C PHE A 139 22.98 6.38 11.38
N LYS A 140 23.63 6.22 12.55
CA LYS A 140 24.42 7.28 13.19
C LYS A 140 25.83 7.32 12.60
N VAL A 141 26.22 8.49 12.12
CA VAL A 141 27.49 8.75 11.42
C VAL A 141 28.22 9.88 12.15
N ARG A 142 29.55 9.78 12.24
CA ARG A 142 30.45 10.84 12.69
C ARG A 142 31.58 10.99 11.67
N ILE A 143 31.85 12.21 11.24
CA ILE A 143 32.90 12.56 10.28
C ILE A 143 33.88 13.48 11.01
N GLU A 144 35.17 13.22 10.88
CA GLU A 144 36.26 14.05 11.44
C GLU A 144 37.24 14.47 10.35
N SER A 145 37.55 15.77 10.24
CA SER A 145 38.65 16.27 9.39
C SER A 145 40.00 16.16 10.10
N ALA A 146 41.10 16.24 9.33
CA ALA A 146 42.46 16.40 9.86
C ALA A 146 42.66 17.74 10.60
N ALA A 147 41.94 18.79 10.20
CA ALA A 147 41.94 20.10 10.85
C ALA A 147 41.21 20.11 12.21
N GLY A 148 40.42 19.06 12.51
CA GLY A 148 39.73 18.88 13.80
C GLY A 148 38.23 19.18 13.78
N ASP A 149 37.66 19.50 12.62
CA ASP A 149 36.22 19.67 12.44
C ASP A 149 35.49 18.33 12.63
N VAL A 150 34.30 18.35 13.25
CA VAL A 150 33.50 17.15 13.49
C VAL A 150 32.03 17.37 13.13
N LEU A 151 31.51 16.56 12.21
CA LEU A 151 30.08 16.46 11.92
C LEU A 151 29.52 15.14 12.48
N GLU A 152 28.64 15.21 13.47
CA GLU A 152 27.78 14.09 13.85
C GLU A 152 26.40 14.24 13.21
N SER A 153 25.91 13.17 12.57
CA SER A 153 24.65 13.19 11.84
C SER A 153 23.95 11.82 11.83
N VAL A 154 22.74 11.79 11.29
CA VAL A 154 21.89 10.59 11.18
C VAL A 154 21.35 10.51 9.77
N THR A 155 21.50 9.36 9.12
CA THR A 155 21.06 9.20 7.73
C THR A 155 19.54 9.27 7.55
N ASP A 156 19.11 9.87 6.45
CA ASP A 156 17.71 10.05 6.05
C ASP A 156 17.06 8.77 5.47
N GLU A 157 15.89 8.91 4.84
CA GLU A 157 15.20 7.78 4.19
C GLU A 157 15.86 7.31 2.88
N LEU A 158 16.79 8.08 2.32
CA LEU A 158 17.63 7.70 1.18
C LEU A 158 19.03 7.24 1.61
N GLY A 159 19.29 7.14 2.92
CA GLY A 159 20.58 6.72 3.47
C GLY A 159 21.65 7.81 3.44
N ARG A 160 21.27 9.06 3.18
CA ARG A 160 22.16 10.21 3.02
C ARG A 160 22.21 11.06 4.29
N ILE A 161 23.28 11.84 4.43
CA ILE A 161 23.36 12.94 5.40
C ILE A 161 23.46 14.27 4.65
N GLN A 162 23.42 15.38 5.37
CA GLN A 162 23.73 16.70 4.80
C GLN A 162 25.13 16.72 4.16
N ASP A 163 25.30 17.50 3.09
CA ASP A 163 26.59 17.71 2.45
C ASP A 163 27.60 18.29 3.46
N TYR A 164 28.80 17.72 3.48
CA TYR A 164 29.90 18.19 4.32
C TYR A 164 30.85 19.03 3.47
N VAL A 165 31.03 20.30 3.85
CA VAL A 165 31.84 21.26 3.09
C VAL A 165 33.13 21.55 3.86
N MET A 166 34.27 21.39 3.18
CA MET A 166 35.59 21.74 3.70
C MET A 166 36.24 22.78 2.78
N ALA A 167 37.02 23.71 3.32
CA ALA A 167 37.69 24.75 2.53
C ALA A 167 38.83 24.23 1.62
N LYS A 168 39.28 22.98 1.84
CA LYS A 168 40.41 22.35 1.14
C LYS A 168 40.36 20.82 1.26
N ALA A 169 40.99 20.12 0.31
CA ALA A 169 41.21 18.68 0.33
C ALA A 169 42.23 18.25 1.41
N GLU A 170 41.75 17.62 2.49
CA GLU A 170 42.56 17.09 3.61
C GLU A 170 41.98 15.74 4.12
N GLU A 171 42.70 14.98 4.97
CA GLU A 171 42.22 13.65 5.39
C GLU A 171 40.91 13.74 6.19
N ILE A 172 39.95 12.87 5.82
CA ILE A 172 38.68 12.67 6.50
C ILE A 172 38.63 11.25 7.04
N ARG A 173 38.11 11.10 8.26
CA ARG A 173 37.78 9.81 8.89
C ARG A 173 36.27 9.72 9.10
N VAL A 174 35.67 8.64 8.62
CA VAL A 174 34.23 8.36 8.76
C VAL A 174 34.03 7.21 9.74
N PHE A 175 33.25 7.48 10.78
CA PHE A 175 32.87 6.54 11.82
C PHE A 175 31.37 6.31 11.78
N VAL A 176 30.94 5.10 12.14
CA VAL A 176 29.52 4.77 12.31
C VAL A 176 29.27 4.07 13.64
N ASN A 177 28.11 4.30 14.23
CA ASN A 177 27.72 3.69 15.50
C ASN A 177 26.88 2.42 15.25
N GLY A 178 27.52 1.26 15.40
CA GLY A 178 26.89 -0.05 15.25
C GLY A 178 26.46 -0.67 16.59
N ALA A 179 25.87 -1.87 16.54
CA ALA A 179 25.38 -2.59 17.73
C ALA A 179 26.47 -2.97 18.76
N HIS A 180 27.74 -2.76 18.45
CA HIS A 180 28.89 -2.99 19.34
C HIS A 180 29.75 -1.73 19.54
N GLY A 181 29.17 -0.54 19.31
CA GLY A 181 29.83 0.75 19.48
C GLY A 181 30.26 1.42 18.18
N ILE A 182 31.07 2.48 18.32
CA ILE A 182 31.56 3.30 17.21
C ILE A 182 32.76 2.62 16.54
N LYS A 183 32.75 2.50 15.21
CA LYS A 183 33.85 1.95 14.40
C LYS A 183 34.21 2.91 13.26
N GLU A 184 35.51 3.11 13.00
CA GLU A 184 36.02 3.74 11.77
C GLU A 184 35.74 2.82 10.58
N VAL A 185 35.06 3.32 9.55
CA VAL A 185 34.63 2.53 8.37
C VAL A 185 35.21 3.02 7.05
N ALA A 186 35.68 4.27 6.99
CA ALA A 186 36.44 4.78 5.87
C ALA A 186 37.40 5.89 6.32
N ARG A 187 38.49 6.03 5.57
CA ARG A 187 39.48 7.11 5.70
C ARG A 187 40.03 7.40 4.31
N PHE A 188 40.00 8.65 3.89
CA PHE A 188 40.48 9.09 2.57
C PHE A 188 40.71 10.61 2.56
N ILE A 189 41.34 11.11 1.50
CA ILE A 189 41.43 12.54 1.17
C ILE A 189 40.51 12.76 -0.03
N PRO A 190 39.58 13.74 -0.01
CA PRO A 190 38.71 14.04 -1.15
C PRO A 190 39.46 14.81 -2.24
N SER A 191 38.88 14.88 -3.44
CA SER A 191 39.29 15.83 -4.47
C SER A 191 38.62 17.19 -4.26
N GLU A 192 39.24 18.26 -4.77
CA GLU A 192 38.61 19.59 -4.88
C GLU A 192 37.32 19.54 -5.74
N GLY A 193 36.33 20.37 -5.41
CA GLY A 193 35.02 20.36 -6.06
C GLY A 193 34.01 19.47 -5.32
N LYS A 194 33.04 18.90 -6.07
CA LYS A 194 32.02 18.01 -5.49
C LYS A 194 32.37 16.54 -5.68
N SER A 195 32.25 15.75 -4.60
CA SER A 195 32.41 14.29 -4.65
C SER A 195 31.26 13.58 -3.97
N ASP A 196 30.74 12.55 -4.61
CA ASP A 196 29.74 11.65 -4.03
C ASP A 196 30.46 10.45 -3.40
N ILE A 197 30.24 10.22 -2.10
CA ILE A 197 30.89 9.16 -1.34
C ILE A 197 29.87 8.11 -0.94
N ARG A 198 30.08 6.87 -1.41
CA ARG A 198 29.21 5.73 -1.16
C ARG A 198 29.87 4.74 -0.21
N LEU A 199 29.16 4.40 0.86
CA LEU A 199 29.64 3.57 1.96
C LEU A 199 28.75 2.33 2.11
N THR A 200 29.21 1.22 1.53
CA THR A 200 28.52 -0.07 1.48
C THR A 200 28.93 -0.94 2.69
N SER A 201 27.96 -1.29 3.52
CA SER A 201 28.12 -2.22 4.65
C SER A 201 28.35 -3.65 4.15
N PRO A 202 29.28 -4.43 4.74
CA PRO A 202 29.51 -5.85 4.41
C PRO A 202 28.36 -6.75 4.88
N LYS A 203 27.35 -6.21 5.56
CA LYS A 203 26.16 -6.93 6.03
C LYS A 203 24.96 -6.54 5.17
N VAL A 204 24.28 -7.53 4.61
CA VAL A 204 23.02 -7.37 3.86
C VAL A 204 21.87 -7.05 4.83
N ARG A 205 21.04 -6.04 4.53
CA ARG A 205 19.81 -5.67 5.28
C ARG A 205 18.58 -6.16 4.49
N VAL A 206 18.62 -7.46 4.16
CA VAL A 206 17.81 -8.19 3.16
C VAL A 206 16.37 -7.68 3.02
N LYS A 207 15.99 -7.23 1.82
CA LYS A 207 14.59 -7.19 1.38
C LYS A 207 14.19 -8.60 0.93
N GLY A 208 13.49 -9.34 1.78
CA GLY A 208 12.86 -10.59 1.36
C GLY A 208 11.66 -10.32 0.45
N VAL A 209 11.45 -11.18 -0.55
CA VAL A 209 10.15 -11.27 -1.23
C VAL A 209 9.26 -12.18 -0.39
N THR A 210 8.18 -11.65 0.16
CA THR A 210 7.23 -12.44 0.96
C THR A 210 6.56 -13.48 0.06
N GLN A 211 6.71 -14.76 0.41
CA GLN A 211 5.92 -15.85 -0.15
C GLN A 211 5.35 -16.70 0.98
N PRO A 212 4.14 -17.28 0.82
CA PRO A 212 3.65 -18.29 1.74
C PRO A 212 4.65 -19.45 1.80
N ILE A 213 5.14 -19.77 3.01
CA ILE A 213 6.01 -20.91 3.25
C ILE A 213 5.27 -22.17 2.81
N LYS A 214 6.00 -23.15 2.25
CA LYS A 214 5.42 -24.41 1.80
C LYS A 214 6.19 -25.60 2.34
N ASP A 215 5.46 -26.65 2.71
CA ASP A 215 6.04 -27.92 3.12
C ASP A 215 6.71 -28.66 1.94
N ARG A 216 7.35 -29.80 2.20
CA ARG A 216 7.95 -30.65 1.16
C ARG A 216 6.93 -31.22 0.15
N ALA A 217 5.63 -31.11 0.40
CA ALA A 217 4.55 -31.49 -0.50
C ALA A 217 3.92 -30.28 -1.23
N GLY A 218 4.48 -29.07 -1.09
CA GLY A 218 4.01 -27.85 -1.74
C GLY A 218 2.78 -27.19 -1.09
N ARG A 219 2.32 -27.69 0.05
CA ARG A 219 1.18 -27.16 0.81
C ARG A 219 1.61 -25.95 1.62
N ILE A 220 0.75 -24.94 1.75
CA ILE A 220 1.06 -23.76 2.57
C ILE A 220 1.23 -24.20 4.03
N ASP A 221 2.34 -23.77 4.63
CA ASP A 221 2.61 -23.96 6.05
C ASP A 221 1.66 -23.09 6.90
N LEU A 222 1.06 -23.71 7.89
CA LEU A 222 0.06 -23.13 8.80
C LEU A 222 0.49 -23.23 10.27
N ASP A 223 1.72 -23.67 10.55
CA ASP A 223 2.19 -23.87 11.91
C ASP A 223 2.47 -22.55 12.64
N LYS A 224 2.24 -22.59 13.96
CA LYS A 224 2.22 -21.40 14.81
C LYS A 224 3.63 -21.02 15.29
N HIS A 225 4.41 -20.43 14.40
CA HIS A 225 5.68 -19.79 14.78
C HIS A 225 5.44 -18.62 15.75
N PRO A 226 6.31 -18.43 16.78
CA PRO A 226 6.20 -17.27 17.66
C PRO A 226 6.43 -15.94 16.93
N VAL A 227 5.76 -14.89 17.41
CA VAL A 227 5.96 -13.51 16.94
C VAL A 227 7.42 -13.09 17.23
N ASN A 228 8.01 -12.28 16.33
CA ASN A 228 9.42 -11.86 16.36
C ASN A 228 10.47 -12.98 16.20
N THR A 229 10.09 -14.23 15.86
CA THR A 229 11.08 -15.24 15.43
C THR A 229 11.62 -14.88 14.04
N VAL A 230 12.94 -14.81 13.91
CA VAL A 230 13.64 -14.82 12.61
C VAL A 230 14.28 -16.19 12.43
N VAL A 231 13.82 -16.97 11.44
CA VAL A 231 14.41 -18.28 11.10
C VAL A 231 15.13 -18.17 9.76
N SER A 232 16.45 -18.38 9.78
CA SER A 232 17.27 -18.51 8.58
C SER A 232 17.35 -19.98 8.16
N GLY A 233 16.95 -20.28 6.92
CA GLY A 233 16.98 -21.62 6.35
C GLY A 233 17.31 -21.61 4.86
N ARG A 234 17.02 -22.72 4.18
CA ARG A 234 17.07 -22.83 2.72
C ARG A 234 15.81 -23.51 2.18
N ASP A 235 15.39 -23.13 0.98
CA ASP A 235 14.27 -23.78 0.30
C ASP A 235 14.67 -25.17 -0.27
N SER A 236 13.71 -25.86 -0.88
CA SER A 236 13.92 -27.16 -1.54
C SER A 236 14.84 -27.12 -2.78
N LYS A 237 15.29 -25.94 -3.20
CA LYS A 237 16.25 -25.70 -4.29
C LYS A 237 17.61 -25.20 -3.77
N GLY A 238 17.77 -25.05 -2.44
CA GLY A 238 18.99 -24.57 -1.80
C GLY A 238 19.11 -23.05 -1.66
N ASN A 239 18.14 -22.26 -2.11
CA ASN A 239 18.16 -20.79 -1.99
C ASN A 239 18.05 -20.38 -0.52
N PRO A 240 18.80 -19.35 -0.06
CA PRO A 240 18.66 -18.85 1.30
C PRO A 240 17.27 -18.22 1.52
N VAL A 241 16.56 -18.66 2.56
CA VAL A 241 15.25 -18.13 2.97
C VAL A 241 15.37 -17.55 4.37
N ILE A 242 14.81 -16.36 4.58
CA ILE A 242 14.67 -15.74 5.90
C ILE A 242 13.18 -15.59 6.18
N GLN A 243 12.67 -16.38 7.12
CA GLN A 243 11.34 -16.21 7.67
C GLN A 243 11.36 -15.03 8.65
N ILE A 244 10.74 -13.91 8.28
CA ILE A 244 10.63 -12.71 9.12
C ILE A 244 9.17 -12.55 9.54
N ASN A 245 8.85 -12.88 10.80
CA ASN A 245 7.59 -12.42 11.39
C ASN A 245 7.66 -10.91 11.63
N HIS A 246 6.65 -10.17 11.14
CA HIS A 246 6.63 -8.71 11.05
C HIS A 246 7.13 -7.97 12.31
N THR A 247 8.10 -7.07 12.13
CA THR A 247 8.71 -6.27 13.19
C THR A 247 7.88 -5.02 13.52
N CYS A 248 7.45 -4.89 14.76
CA CYS A 248 7.20 -3.58 15.37
C CYS A 248 8.53 -3.00 15.86
N PRO A 249 8.79 -1.67 15.72
CA PRO A 249 7.95 -0.66 15.07
C PRO A 249 8.01 -0.70 13.53
N ASN A 250 7.00 -0.13 12.88
CA ASN A 250 6.91 0.07 11.42
C ASN A 250 6.27 1.43 11.08
N ARG A 251 6.28 1.82 9.79
CA ARG A 251 5.81 3.15 9.34
C ARG A 251 4.33 3.45 9.58
N TYR A 252 3.50 2.43 9.81
CA TYR A 252 2.07 2.57 10.06
C TYR A 252 1.68 2.41 11.54
N ASP A 253 2.63 2.08 12.44
CA ASP A 253 2.36 1.69 13.84
C ASP A 253 1.37 0.51 13.94
N LEU A 254 1.31 -0.38 12.94
CA LEU A 254 0.32 -1.46 12.85
C LEU A 254 0.88 -2.80 13.36
N GLN A 255 0.08 -3.57 14.08
CA GLN A 255 0.35 -4.95 14.49
C GLN A 255 -0.90 -5.81 14.25
N LEU A 256 -0.76 -6.94 13.54
CA LEU A 256 -1.88 -7.88 13.26
C LEU A 256 -1.75 -9.23 13.99
N GLY A 257 -0.59 -9.51 14.60
CA GLY A 257 -0.33 -10.78 15.28
C GLY A 257 -0.51 -11.98 14.34
N ALA A 258 -1.43 -12.88 14.68
CA ALA A 258 -1.76 -14.06 13.86
C ALA A 258 -2.48 -13.72 12.53
N ASN A 259 -2.90 -12.47 12.34
CA ASN A 259 -3.63 -11.99 11.15
C ASN A 259 -2.72 -11.27 10.14
N LEU A 260 -1.41 -11.48 10.22
CA LEU A 260 -0.39 -10.83 9.38
C LEU A 260 -0.59 -11.09 7.87
N CYS A 261 -1.22 -12.20 7.49
CA CYS A 261 -1.55 -12.52 6.10
C CYS A 261 -2.53 -11.53 5.41
N TYR A 262 -3.15 -10.63 6.18
CA TYR A 262 -4.06 -9.59 5.65
C TYR A 262 -3.43 -8.18 5.66
N TRP A 263 -2.11 -8.10 5.86
CA TRP A 263 -1.37 -6.83 5.97
C TRP A 263 -1.57 -5.92 4.75
N ASP A 264 -1.22 -6.41 3.56
CA ASP A 264 -1.21 -5.58 2.35
C ASP A 264 -2.61 -5.06 1.99
N GLN A 265 -3.66 -5.85 2.27
CA GLN A 265 -5.05 -5.47 2.03
C GLN A 265 -5.53 -4.41 3.03
N ILE A 266 -5.10 -4.48 4.29
CA ILE A 266 -5.39 -3.44 5.29
C ILE A 266 -4.64 -2.14 4.97
N ILE A 267 -3.39 -2.22 4.52
CA ILE A 267 -2.62 -1.04 4.11
C ILE A 267 -3.22 -0.40 2.86
N ALA A 268 -3.51 -1.17 1.81
CA ALA A 268 -4.13 -0.65 0.59
C ALA A 268 -5.51 -0.01 0.87
N ALA A 269 -6.32 -0.63 1.75
CA ALA A 269 -7.60 -0.05 2.16
C ALA A 269 -7.42 1.22 3.02
N SER A 270 -6.36 1.30 3.84
CA SER A 270 -6.02 2.51 4.59
C SER A 270 -5.61 3.65 3.67
N GLU A 271 -4.71 3.40 2.73
CA GLU A 271 -4.20 4.39 1.78
C GLU A 271 -5.29 4.89 0.83
N ARG A 272 -6.20 4.01 0.37
CA ARG A 272 -7.35 4.39 -0.48
C ARG A 272 -8.44 5.16 0.29
N SER A 273 -8.59 4.96 1.60
CA SER A 273 -9.69 5.55 2.39
C SER A 273 -9.32 6.74 3.28
N GLY A 274 -8.03 6.92 3.56
CA GLY A 274 -7.54 7.84 4.60
C GLY A 274 -7.82 7.41 6.04
N ILE A 275 -8.44 6.24 6.27
CA ILE A 275 -8.71 5.70 7.61
C ILE A 275 -7.48 4.92 8.09
N ILE A 276 -6.96 5.22 9.30
CA ILE A 276 -5.79 4.52 9.85
C ILE A 276 -5.98 2.99 9.90
N PRO A 277 -4.94 2.19 9.66
CA PRO A 277 -5.11 0.75 9.49
C PRO A 277 -5.51 0.02 10.79
N GLN A 278 -5.22 0.59 11.96
CA GLN A 278 -5.67 0.06 13.25
C GLN A 278 -7.19 0.11 13.40
N SER A 279 -7.85 1.14 12.85
CA SER A 279 -9.31 1.24 12.82
C SER A 279 -9.92 0.19 11.89
N ILE A 280 -9.33 -0.01 10.72
CA ILE A 280 -9.74 -1.04 9.76
C ILE A 280 -9.57 -2.43 10.39
N ALA A 281 -8.40 -2.73 10.96
CA ALA A 281 -8.12 -3.98 11.67
C ALA A 281 -9.07 -4.23 12.85
N ALA A 282 -9.41 -3.20 13.63
CA ALA A 282 -10.34 -3.32 14.76
C ALA A 282 -11.78 -3.65 14.31
N VAL A 283 -12.27 -3.04 13.22
CA VAL A 283 -13.59 -3.36 12.66
C VAL A 283 -13.60 -4.79 12.09
N ILE A 284 -12.59 -5.16 11.28
CA ILE A 284 -12.48 -6.53 10.74
C ILE A 284 -12.45 -7.55 11.88
N ASN A 285 -11.65 -7.31 12.92
CA ASN A 285 -11.52 -8.22 14.06
C ASN A 285 -12.84 -8.43 14.83
N ALA A 286 -13.70 -7.41 14.90
CA ALA A 286 -14.99 -7.46 15.58
C ALA A 286 -16.06 -8.19 14.75
N GLU A 287 -16.06 -8.06 13.41
CA GLU A 287 -16.98 -8.81 12.54
C GLU A 287 -16.51 -10.25 12.25
N SER A 288 -15.20 -10.50 12.34
CA SER A 288 -14.59 -11.78 11.98
C SER A 288 -14.90 -12.90 12.97
N ALA A 289 -15.53 -13.97 12.47
CA ALA A 289 -15.41 -15.28 13.10
C ALA A 289 -13.93 -15.71 13.11
N GLN A 290 -13.42 -16.17 14.26
CA GLN A 290 -11.99 -16.48 14.43
C GLN A 290 -11.73 -17.96 14.68
N ILE A 291 -10.69 -18.50 14.06
CA ILE A 291 -10.20 -19.87 14.24
C ILE A 291 -8.81 -19.80 14.88
N LYS A 292 -8.69 -20.24 16.15
CA LYS A 292 -7.44 -20.17 16.93
C LYS A 292 -6.78 -18.77 16.97
N GLY A 293 -7.56 -17.69 16.81
CA GLY A 293 -7.08 -16.29 16.77
C GLY A 293 -6.79 -15.72 15.37
N VAL A 294 -7.02 -16.49 14.31
CA VAL A 294 -6.94 -16.04 12.90
C VAL A 294 -8.35 -15.74 12.39
N TRP A 295 -8.56 -14.60 11.73
CA TRP A 295 -9.82 -14.23 11.09
C TRP A 295 -10.15 -15.19 9.94
N ASN A 296 -11.35 -15.75 9.94
CA ASN A 296 -11.80 -16.69 8.93
C ASN A 296 -12.36 -15.95 7.71
N LYS A 297 -11.55 -15.81 6.65
CA LYS A 297 -12.01 -15.27 5.36
C LYS A 297 -13.20 -16.06 4.79
N ASP A 298 -13.26 -17.36 5.05
CA ASP A 298 -14.30 -18.29 4.58
C ASP A 298 -15.50 -18.37 5.55
N SER A 299 -15.71 -17.32 6.35
CA SER A 299 -16.82 -17.23 7.30
C SER A 299 -18.17 -17.08 6.58
N VAL A 300 -19.17 -17.83 7.05
CA VAL A 300 -20.56 -17.81 6.58
C VAL A 300 -21.53 -17.92 7.76
N ALA A 301 -22.64 -17.20 7.71
CA ALA A 301 -23.63 -17.20 8.78
C ALA A 301 -24.42 -18.52 8.82
N ILE A 302 -24.09 -19.42 9.75
CA ILE A 302 -24.73 -20.75 9.91
C ILE A 302 -25.63 -20.79 11.15
N SER A 303 -26.88 -21.21 10.95
CA SER A 303 -27.87 -21.45 12.01
C SER A 303 -27.62 -22.81 12.68
N ARG A 304 -26.63 -22.87 13.60
CA ARG A 304 -26.16 -24.10 14.27
C ARG A 304 -27.29 -25.01 14.79
N GLU A 305 -28.36 -24.44 15.37
CA GLU A 305 -29.53 -25.18 15.88
C GLU A 305 -30.30 -25.89 14.75
N LYS A 306 -30.72 -25.14 13.72
CA LYS A 306 -31.38 -25.72 12.53
C LYS A 306 -30.47 -26.71 11.78
N THR A 307 -29.16 -26.46 11.69
CA THR A 307 -28.20 -27.40 11.11
C THR A 307 -28.17 -28.72 11.88
N LYS A 308 -28.12 -28.69 13.22
CA LYS A 308 -28.18 -29.90 14.04
C LYS A 308 -29.51 -30.65 13.86
N ALA A 309 -30.63 -29.93 13.79
CA ALA A 309 -31.94 -30.53 13.54
C ALA A 309 -32.04 -31.18 12.15
N ALA A 310 -31.48 -30.54 11.11
CA ALA A 310 -31.46 -31.07 9.75
C ALA A 310 -30.59 -32.33 9.62
N LYS A 311 -29.41 -32.35 10.28
CA LYS A 311 -28.56 -33.55 10.34
C LYS A 311 -29.26 -34.72 11.04
N ALA A 312 -29.82 -34.47 12.22
CA ALA A 312 -30.59 -35.47 12.96
C ALA A 312 -31.87 -35.96 12.24
N LEU A 313 -32.39 -35.20 11.26
CA LEU A 313 -33.46 -35.65 10.38
C LEU A 313 -32.93 -36.58 9.28
N LYS A 314 -31.83 -36.24 8.62
CA LYS A 314 -31.19 -37.08 7.59
C LYS A 314 -30.70 -38.40 8.16
N GLU A 315 -30.05 -38.38 9.32
CA GLU A 315 -29.63 -39.57 10.08
C GLU A 315 -30.83 -40.50 10.37
N LYS A 316 -32.00 -39.95 10.76
CA LYS A 316 -33.24 -40.71 10.96
C LYS A 316 -33.90 -41.22 9.68
N GLN A 317 -33.55 -40.65 8.52
CA GLN A 317 -34.01 -41.09 7.20
C GLN A 317 -33.08 -42.14 6.57
N GLY A 318 -31.98 -42.51 7.25
CA GLY A 318 -30.95 -43.40 6.70
C GLY A 318 -30.05 -42.72 5.66
N GLU A 319 -30.13 -41.39 5.54
CA GLU A 319 -29.35 -40.60 4.59
C GLU A 319 -28.08 -40.04 5.26
N SER A 320 -27.04 -39.77 4.46
CA SER A 320 -25.84 -39.09 4.96
C SER A 320 -26.16 -37.66 5.41
N ALA A 321 -25.70 -37.33 6.62
CA ALA A 321 -25.72 -35.97 7.17
C ALA A 321 -24.43 -35.19 6.88
N GLU A 322 -23.53 -35.72 6.04
CA GLU A 322 -22.36 -34.99 5.53
C GLU A 322 -22.77 -33.82 4.64
N GLY A 323 -21.99 -32.73 4.63
CA GLY A 323 -22.31 -31.50 3.86
C GLY A 323 -23.55 -30.70 4.32
N VAL A 324 -24.47 -31.29 5.08
CA VAL A 324 -25.73 -30.64 5.52
C VAL A 324 -25.44 -29.39 6.38
N VAL A 325 -25.79 -28.22 5.86
CA VAL A 325 -25.65 -26.90 6.51
C VAL A 325 -26.94 -26.10 6.30
N VAL A 326 -27.48 -25.52 7.37
CA VAL A 326 -28.58 -24.55 7.31
C VAL A 326 -28.04 -23.17 7.61
N TYR A 327 -27.98 -22.32 6.58
CA TYR A 327 -27.57 -20.92 6.72
C TYR A 327 -28.60 -20.11 7.54
N ALA A 328 -28.11 -19.14 8.30
CA ALA A 328 -28.91 -18.16 9.02
C ALA A 328 -29.24 -16.94 8.15
N SER A 329 -28.29 -16.52 7.31
CA SER A 329 -28.42 -15.41 6.37
C SER A 329 -27.41 -15.56 5.22
N SER A 330 -27.50 -14.70 4.22
CA SER A 330 -26.55 -14.64 3.11
C SER A 330 -25.23 -13.92 3.42
N ALA A 331 -24.96 -13.65 4.71
CA ALA A 331 -23.72 -13.03 5.16
C ALA A 331 -22.51 -13.96 4.95
N ALA A 332 -21.49 -13.45 4.27
CA ALA A 332 -20.27 -14.19 3.91
C ALA A 332 -19.03 -13.29 3.90
N GLY A 333 -17.85 -13.91 3.99
CA GLY A 333 -16.57 -13.23 4.13
C GLY A 333 -16.24 -12.88 5.58
N MET A 334 -15.00 -12.49 5.85
CA MET A 334 -14.59 -12.11 7.22
C MET A 334 -15.33 -10.89 7.77
N THR A 335 -15.89 -10.02 6.93
CA THR A 335 -16.79 -8.92 7.36
C THR A 335 -18.25 -9.12 6.93
N GLN A 336 -18.68 -10.39 6.79
CA GLN A 336 -20.09 -10.82 6.79
C GLN A 336 -21.07 -10.08 5.86
N PHE A 337 -20.64 -9.65 4.67
CA PHE A 337 -21.50 -8.95 3.70
C PHE A 337 -22.64 -9.83 3.17
N PHE A 338 -23.85 -9.27 3.10
CA PHE A 338 -25.02 -9.89 2.48
C PHE A 338 -24.99 -9.82 0.95
N ASN A 339 -25.73 -10.72 0.29
CA ASN A 339 -25.93 -10.72 -1.17
C ASN A 339 -26.38 -9.36 -1.74
N ALA A 340 -27.38 -8.73 -1.11
CA ALA A 340 -27.93 -7.46 -1.57
C ALA A 340 -26.95 -6.30 -1.35
N THR A 341 -26.41 -6.15 -0.14
CA THR A 341 -25.44 -5.09 0.19
C THR A 341 -24.19 -5.15 -0.72
N TRP A 342 -23.71 -6.36 -1.04
CA TRP A 342 -22.60 -6.54 -1.98
C TRP A 342 -22.91 -5.97 -3.37
N LEU A 343 -24.11 -6.24 -3.90
CA LEU A 343 -24.54 -5.73 -5.20
C LEU A 343 -24.86 -4.22 -5.15
N ASP A 344 -25.35 -3.71 -4.03
CA ASP A 344 -25.54 -2.27 -3.80
C ASP A 344 -24.22 -1.50 -3.85
N GLU A 345 -23.17 -2.00 -3.18
CA GLU A 345 -21.83 -1.43 -3.30
C GLU A 345 -21.24 -1.62 -4.71
N THR A 346 -21.56 -2.73 -5.41
CA THR A 346 -21.16 -2.96 -6.81
C THR A 346 -21.76 -1.94 -7.78
N PHE A 347 -22.98 -1.45 -7.52
CA PHE A 347 -23.63 -0.41 -8.34
C PHE A 347 -23.31 1.03 -7.89
N ARG A 348 -22.88 1.22 -6.64
CA ARG A 348 -22.52 2.54 -6.07
C ARG A 348 -21.23 3.08 -6.68
N GLU A 349 -21.29 4.24 -7.32
CA GLU A 349 -20.10 4.90 -7.84
C GLU A 349 -19.11 5.30 -6.72
N GLY A 350 -17.81 5.27 -7.04
CA GLY A 350 -16.73 5.56 -6.10
C GLY A 350 -16.26 4.39 -5.24
N THR A 351 -17.00 3.27 -5.19
CA THR A 351 -16.54 2.06 -4.47
C THR A 351 -15.53 1.26 -5.29
N TYR A 352 -14.67 0.52 -4.58
CA TYR A 352 -13.75 -0.45 -5.14
C TYR A 352 -14.49 -1.58 -5.89
N LEU A 353 -15.67 -1.99 -5.40
CA LEU A 353 -16.47 -3.01 -6.08
C LEU A 353 -17.03 -2.50 -7.42
N ASN A 354 -17.45 -1.24 -7.49
CA ASN A 354 -17.93 -0.63 -8.74
C ASN A 354 -16.79 -0.42 -9.75
N GLU A 355 -15.62 0.03 -9.28
CA GLU A 355 -14.39 0.13 -10.07
C GLU A 355 -13.99 -1.24 -10.65
N GLN A 356 -13.82 -2.26 -9.79
CA GLN A 356 -13.47 -3.61 -10.21
C GLN A 356 -14.53 -4.25 -11.12
N ALA A 357 -15.81 -3.96 -10.92
CA ALA A 357 -16.88 -4.47 -11.78
C ALA A 357 -16.84 -3.85 -13.19
N ARG A 358 -16.45 -2.56 -13.32
CA ARG A 358 -16.18 -1.92 -14.62
C ARG A 358 -14.93 -2.53 -15.27
N VAL A 359 -13.82 -2.63 -14.53
CA VAL A 359 -12.53 -3.18 -15.03
C VAL A 359 -12.67 -4.62 -15.52
N ARG A 360 -13.48 -5.44 -14.83
CA ARG A 360 -13.75 -6.85 -15.18
C ARG A 360 -14.86 -7.02 -16.21
N GLY A 361 -15.42 -5.94 -16.75
CA GLY A 361 -16.50 -5.94 -17.73
C GLY A 361 -17.88 -6.37 -17.21
N VAL A 362 -18.01 -6.79 -15.95
CA VAL A 362 -19.28 -7.32 -15.41
C VAL A 362 -20.30 -6.24 -15.00
N ARG A 363 -19.93 -4.95 -14.98
CA ARG A 363 -20.83 -3.82 -14.77
C ARG A 363 -20.59 -2.73 -15.82
N ALA A 364 -21.66 -2.28 -16.46
CA ALA A 364 -21.61 -1.23 -17.47
C ALA A 364 -22.78 -0.26 -17.31
N ASP A 365 -22.63 0.94 -17.87
CA ASP A 365 -23.72 1.86 -18.10
C ASP A 365 -24.37 1.53 -19.45
N LYS A 366 -25.69 1.37 -19.48
CA LYS A 366 -26.46 1.02 -20.68
C LYS A 366 -27.72 1.90 -20.76
N PRO A 367 -28.23 2.23 -21.95
CA PRO A 367 -29.52 2.88 -22.07
C PRO A 367 -30.65 1.99 -21.53
N LYS A 368 -31.51 2.56 -20.68
CA LYS A 368 -32.76 1.94 -20.21
C LYS A 368 -33.63 1.60 -21.42
N ARG A 369 -34.29 0.45 -21.36
CA ARG A 369 -35.21 0.01 -22.40
C ARG A 369 -36.60 -0.28 -21.86
N ASP A 370 -37.61 0.02 -22.66
CA ASP A 370 -39.01 -0.29 -22.40
C ASP A 370 -39.32 -1.78 -22.66
N ALA A 371 -40.58 -2.18 -22.43
CA ALA A 371 -41.04 -3.55 -22.67
C ALA A 371 -41.09 -3.95 -24.17
N LEU A 372 -40.88 -3.00 -25.08
CA LEU A 372 -40.78 -3.20 -26.53
C LEU A 372 -39.32 -3.09 -27.04
N ASN A 373 -38.35 -3.05 -26.12
CA ASN A 373 -36.90 -2.95 -26.36
C ASN A 373 -36.44 -1.59 -26.95
N ASN A 374 -37.28 -0.55 -26.96
CA ASN A 374 -36.89 0.81 -27.36
C ASN A 374 -36.06 1.49 -26.27
N ILE A 375 -35.20 2.44 -26.63
CA ILE A 375 -34.46 3.25 -25.64
C ILE A 375 -35.40 4.30 -25.02
N GLU A 376 -35.41 4.39 -23.69
CA GLU A 376 -36.14 5.44 -22.97
C GLU A 376 -35.36 6.75 -22.87
N TYR A 377 -36.07 7.87 -22.98
CA TYR A 377 -35.53 9.23 -22.92
C TYR A 377 -36.20 10.03 -21.79
N HIS A 378 -35.43 10.87 -21.11
CA HIS A 378 -35.93 11.69 -20.02
C HIS A 378 -36.86 12.80 -20.56
N PRO A 379 -38.14 12.88 -20.14
CA PRO A 379 -39.20 13.61 -20.85
C PRO A 379 -39.07 15.15 -20.81
N LYS A 380 -38.10 15.70 -20.08
CA LYS A 380 -37.80 17.14 -20.06
C LYS A 380 -36.51 17.54 -20.78
N THR A 381 -35.55 16.62 -20.92
CA THR A 381 -34.21 16.94 -21.47
C THR A 381 -33.91 16.19 -22.78
N HIS A 382 -34.76 15.24 -23.20
CA HIS A 382 -34.58 14.42 -24.39
C HIS A 382 -33.23 13.66 -24.44
N GLN A 383 -32.59 13.49 -23.29
CA GLN A 383 -31.39 12.67 -23.11
C GLN A 383 -31.79 11.22 -22.84
N GLN A 384 -30.99 10.25 -23.30
CA GLN A 384 -31.20 8.84 -23.00
C GLN A 384 -31.13 8.61 -21.49
N ILE A 385 -32.05 7.83 -20.94
CA ILE A 385 -31.99 7.40 -19.54
C ILE A 385 -30.92 6.30 -19.46
N ILE A 386 -29.76 6.61 -18.92
CA ILE A 386 -28.69 5.63 -18.69
C ILE A 386 -28.87 4.99 -17.32
N LEU A 387 -28.71 3.66 -17.24
CA LEU A 387 -28.77 2.91 -15.99
C LEU A 387 -27.51 2.05 -15.80
N PRO A 388 -27.05 1.87 -14.55
CA PRO A 388 -26.02 0.89 -14.23
C PRO A 388 -26.62 -0.52 -14.28
N MET A 389 -26.01 -1.41 -15.07
CA MET A 389 -26.45 -2.80 -15.25
C MET A 389 -25.29 -3.77 -15.03
N PHE A 390 -25.61 -4.96 -14.52
CA PHE A 390 -24.67 -6.05 -14.28
C PHE A 390 -24.89 -7.16 -15.30
N GLU A 391 -23.82 -7.75 -15.83
CA GLU A 391 -23.89 -8.85 -16.79
C GLU A 391 -24.21 -10.17 -16.06
N ILE A 392 -25.42 -10.68 -16.23
CA ILE A 392 -25.85 -11.94 -15.61
C ILE A 392 -25.39 -13.17 -16.42
N SER A 393 -25.18 -13.00 -17.72
CA SER A 393 -24.59 -13.94 -18.68
C SER A 393 -24.20 -13.15 -19.94
N PRO A 394 -23.32 -13.66 -20.82
CA PRO A 394 -22.84 -12.92 -22.00
C PRO A 394 -23.96 -12.18 -22.75
N ASP A 395 -23.79 -10.88 -22.93
CA ASP A 395 -24.72 -9.94 -23.57
C ASP A 395 -26.11 -9.76 -22.89
N ILE A 396 -26.37 -10.41 -21.75
CA ILE A 396 -27.59 -10.21 -20.96
C ILE A 396 -27.28 -9.37 -19.70
N TRP A 397 -27.74 -8.12 -19.76
CA TRP A 397 -27.50 -7.08 -18.77
C TRP A 397 -28.78 -6.77 -18.00
N TRP A 398 -28.74 -6.84 -16.66
CA TRP A 398 -29.89 -6.52 -15.80
C TRP A 398 -29.58 -5.42 -14.78
N THR A 399 -30.57 -4.59 -14.47
CA THR A 399 -30.54 -3.67 -13.32
C THR A 399 -30.60 -4.44 -12.00
N LYS A 400 -30.29 -3.77 -10.89
CA LYS A 400 -30.49 -4.30 -9.54
C LYS A 400 -31.92 -4.81 -9.33
N GLU A 401 -32.91 -4.05 -9.78
CA GLU A 401 -34.33 -4.34 -9.63
C GLU A 401 -34.69 -5.63 -10.38
N GLN A 402 -34.28 -5.75 -11.65
CA GLN A 402 -34.47 -6.97 -12.44
C GLN A 402 -33.79 -8.19 -11.80
N ILE A 403 -32.61 -8.03 -11.20
CA ILE A 403 -31.88 -9.09 -10.48
C ILE A 403 -32.63 -9.55 -9.21
N ILE A 404 -33.33 -8.63 -8.53
CA ILE A 404 -34.16 -8.92 -7.35
C ILE A 404 -35.48 -9.59 -7.77
N ASP A 405 -36.18 -9.04 -8.76
CA ASP A 405 -37.50 -9.50 -9.22
C ASP A 405 -37.43 -10.90 -9.86
N ASN A 406 -36.37 -11.18 -10.63
CA ASN A 406 -36.05 -12.51 -11.13
C ASN A 406 -35.42 -13.44 -10.07
N ARG A 407 -35.41 -13.02 -8.80
CA ARG A 407 -35.08 -13.84 -7.62
C ARG A 407 -33.63 -14.36 -7.59
N LEU A 408 -32.70 -13.78 -8.36
CA LEU A 408 -31.31 -14.25 -8.42
C LEU A 408 -30.58 -14.13 -7.08
N LEU A 409 -30.98 -13.18 -6.22
CA LEU A 409 -30.44 -13.01 -4.86
C LEU A 409 -31.28 -13.70 -3.76
N ARG A 410 -32.38 -14.39 -4.13
CA ARG A 410 -33.38 -14.89 -3.19
C ARG A 410 -32.84 -16.03 -2.34
N GLY A 411 -32.90 -15.86 -1.02
CA GLY A 411 -32.62 -16.90 -0.04
C GLY A 411 -31.76 -16.40 1.12
N VAL A 412 -31.67 -17.21 2.17
CA VAL A 412 -30.85 -16.94 3.36
C VAL A 412 -29.46 -17.58 3.26
N THR A 413 -28.91 -17.67 2.05
CA THR A 413 -27.67 -18.39 1.71
C THR A 413 -26.72 -17.48 0.92
N PRO A 414 -25.40 -17.53 1.15
CA PRO A 414 -24.41 -16.81 0.33
C PRO A 414 -24.27 -17.38 -1.08
N TYR A 415 -24.87 -18.54 -1.34
CA TYR A 415 -25.03 -19.17 -2.65
C TYR A 415 -26.54 -19.26 -3.00
N PRO A 416 -27.14 -18.24 -3.65
CA PRO A 416 -28.55 -18.30 -4.04
C PRO A 416 -28.82 -19.41 -5.06
N PRO A 417 -29.91 -20.20 -4.92
CA PRO A 417 -30.23 -21.32 -5.81
C PRO A 417 -30.61 -20.89 -7.24
N HIS A 418 -30.77 -19.59 -7.49
CA HIS A 418 -31.08 -19.02 -8.80
C HIS A 418 -29.99 -18.05 -9.31
N ALA A 419 -28.86 -17.88 -8.59
CA ALA A 419 -27.79 -17.02 -9.07
C ALA A 419 -27.19 -17.58 -10.36
N THR A 420 -26.98 -16.72 -11.37
CA THR A 420 -26.25 -17.11 -12.58
C THR A 420 -24.78 -17.34 -12.27
N LYS A 421 -24.03 -18.01 -13.18
CA LYS A 421 -22.60 -18.26 -12.99
C LYS A 421 -21.80 -16.96 -12.80
N ALA A 422 -22.08 -15.91 -13.58
CA ALA A 422 -21.43 -14.61 -13.45
C ALA A 422 -21.74 -13.95 -12.11
N LEU A 423 -23.02 -13.90 -11.71
CA LEU A 423 -23.42 -13.33 -10.44
C LEU A 423 -22.84 -14.11 -9.25
N GLN A 424 -22.85 -15.45 -9.27
CA GLN A 424 -22.27 -16.25 -8.20
C GLN A 424 -20.75 -16.09 -8.10
N ALA A 425 -20.03 -16.02 -9.23
CA ALA A 425 -18.61 -15.71 -9.24
C ALA A 425 -18.32 -14.35 -8.59
N TRP A 426 -19.14 -13.34 -8.88
CA TRP A 426 -19.03 -12.01 -8.26
C TRP A 426 -19.40 -12.01 -6.76
N LEU A 427 -20.43 -12.74 -6.35
CA LEU A 427 -20.82 -12.93 -4.94
C LEU A 427 -19.74 -13.68 -4.14
N ASN A 428 -18.99 -14.59 -4.78
CA ASN A 428 -17.91 -15.33 -4.14
C ASN A 428 -16.69 -14.47 -3.81
N LEU A 429 -16.52 -13.28 -4.43
CA LEU A 429 -15.42 -12.36 -4.09
C LEU A 429 -15.47 -11.84 -2.65
N ARG A 430 -16.56 -12.06 -1.91
CA ARG A 430 -16.60 -11.88 -0.44
C ARG A 430 -15.61 -12.76 0.33
N PHE A 431 -15.17 -13.87 -0.24
CA PHE A 431 -14.18 -14.78 0.36
C PHE A 431 -12.73 -14.39 0.02
N GLU A 432 -12.54 -13.37 -0.83
CA GLU A 432 -11.23 -12.82 -1.22
C GLU A 432 -10.88 -11.61 -0.32
N PRO A 433 -9.78 -11.67 0.47
CA PRO A 433 -9.47 -10.67 1.49
C PRO A 433 -9.45 -9.22 1.03
N GLU A 434 -8.93 -8.95 -0.17
CA GLU A 434 -8.85 -7.60 -0.74
C GLU A 434 -10.25 -6.99 -0.96
N PHE A 435 -11.11 -7.73 -1.66
CA PHE A 435 -12.45 -7.30 -2.03
C PHE A 435 -13.34 -7.07 -0.80
N ILE A 436 -13.29 -7.98 0.17
CA ILE A 436 -14.13 -7.91 1.38
C ILE A 436 -13.68 -6.79 2.33
N ILE A 437 -12.37 -6.52 2.44
CA ILE A 437 -11.85 -5.41 3.26
C ILE A 437 -12.17 -4.06 2.60
N MET A 438 -11.91 -3.90 1.30
CA MET A 438 -12.22 -2.67 0.58
C MET A 438 -13.72 -2.33 0.65
N ALA A 439 -14.60 -3.33 0.45
CA ALA A 439 -16.05 -3.15 0.57
C ALA A 439 -16.48 -2.75 1.99
N ALA A 440 -15.86 -3.32 3.04
CA ALA A 440 -16.16 -2.96 4.43
C ALA A 440 -15.83 -1.49 4.74
N VAL A 441 -14.71 -1.00 4.22
CA VAL A 441 -14.27 0.40 4.42
C VAL A 441 -15.11 1.37 3.59
N ASP A 442 -15.40 1.05 2.31
CA ASP A 442 -16.29 1.85 1.46
C ASP A 442 -17.69 1.97 2.06
N TYR A 443 -18.28 0.87 2.53
CA TYR A 443 -19.60 0.89 3.15
C TYR A 443 -19.61 1.68 4.47
N GLY A 444 -18.52 1.63 5.24
CA GLY A 444 -18.31 2.47 6.41
C GLY A 444 -18.28 3.97 6.07
N LEU A 445 -17.47 4.37 5.08
CA LEU A 445 -17.39 5.74 4.58
C LEU A 445 -18.73 6.24 4.03
N TYR A 446 -19.41 5.43 3.22
CA TYR A 446 -20.74 5.72 2.70
C TYR A 446 -21.75 5.96 3.84
N ASN A 447 -21.73 5.12 4.88
CA ASN A 447 -22.61 5.30 6.03
C ASN A 447 -22.29 6.57 6.83
N LEU A 448 -21.01 6.97 6.97
CA LEU A 448 -20.65 8.28 7.53
C LEU A 448 -21.19 9.44 6.67
N ALA A 449 -20.98 9.41 5.36
CA ALA A 449 -21.48 10.45 4.46
C ALA A 449 -23.03 10.56 4.50
N LYS A 450 -23.73 9.42 4.65
CA LYS A 450 -25.20 9.40 4.84
C LYS A 450 -25.66 9.69 6.27
N LEU A 451 -24.76 9.78 7.25
CA LEU A 451 -25.01 10.42 8.55
C LEU A 451 -24.78 11.94 8.45
N GLN A 452 -23.69 12.39 7.83
CA GLN A 452 -23.42 13.81 7.59
C GLN A 452 -24.56 14.50 6.85
N ALA A 453 -25.01 13.92 5.72
CA ALA A 453 -26.17 14.38 4.96
C ALA A 453 -27.52 14.23 5.69
N ALA A 454 -27.53 13.75 6.94
CA ALA A 454 -28.70 13.69 7.83
C ALA A 454 -28.52 14.52 9.12
N GLY A 455 -27.54 15.43 9.14
CA GLY A 455 -27.32 16.43 10.19
C GLY A 455 -26.33 16.04 11.29
N TYR A 456 -25.65 14.89 11.20
CA TYR A 456 -24.70 14.45 12.24
C TYR A 456 -23.29 14.98 12.00
N ASN A 457 -22.65 15.52 13.05
CA ASN A 457 -21.28 16.06 13.02
C ASN A 457 -20.21 14.94 13.06
N VAL A 458 -20.16 14.14 11.98
CA VAL A 458 -19.19 13.04 11.84
C VAL A 458 -17.78 13.51 11.49
N GLU A 459 -17.62 14.74 10.97
CA GLU A 459 -16.29 15.32 10.65
C GLU A 459 -15.46 15.59 11.91
N SER A 460 -16.11 15.84 13.05
CA SER A 460 -15.45 15.97 14.35
C SER A 460 -14.75 14.68 14.84
N LEU A 461 -15.04 13.53 14.22
CA LEU A 461 -14.53 12.23 14.67
C LEU A 461 -13.09 11.96 14.19
N ASN A 462 -12.26 11.48 15.11
CA ASN A 462 -11.03 10.78 14.78
C ASN A 462 -11.35 9.38 14.22
N ASP A 463 -10.40 8.71 13.59
CA ASP A 463 -10.62 7.44 12.90
C ASP A 463 -10.92 6.28 13.87
N ALA A 464 -10.45 6.35 15.10
CA ALA A 464 -10.78 5.39 16.16
C ALA A 464 -12.26 5.52 16.60
N GLU A 465 -12.80 6.74 16.58
CA GLU A 465 -14.22 7.01 16.80
C GLU A 465 -15.06 6.61 15.56
N LYS A 466 -14.59 6.92 14.34
CA LYS A 466 -15.22 6.47 13.08
C LYS A 466 -15.37 4.96 13.03
N ALA A 467 -14.36 4.19 13.48
CA ALA A 467 -14.41 2.73 13.56
C ALA A 467 -15.63 2.20 14.35
N LYS A 468 -16.04 2.89 15.41
CA LYS A 468 -17.23 2.51 16.19
C LYS A 468 -18.53 2.81 15.45
N ILE A 469 -18.57 3.88 14.65
CA ILE A 469 -19.71 4.22 13.80
C ILE A 469 -19.77 3.31 12.55
N PHE A 470 -18.62 2.91 12.00
CA PHE A 470 -18.54 1.85 10.97
C PHE A 470 -19.21 0.57 11.49
N TYR A 471 -18.78 0.03 12.64
CA TYR A 471 -19.40 -1.17 13.22
C TYR A 471 -20.89 -0.95 13.50
N LEU A 472 -21.27 0.16 14.16
CA LEU A 472 -22.69 0.45 14.47
C LEU A 472 -23.58 0.49 13.21
N THR A 473 -23.11 1.11 12.12
CA THR A 473 -23.87 1.23 10.87
C THR A 473 -23.80 -0.01 9.98
N HIS A 474 -22.74 -0.81 10.09
CA HIS A 474 -22.65 -2.14 9.48
C HIS A 474 -23.64 -3.10 10.14
N HIS A 475 -23.52 -3.28 11.47
CA HIS A 475 -24.22 -4.29 12.25
C HIS A 475 -25.73 -3.99 12.51
N LEU A 476 -26.16 -2.72 12.45
CA LEU A 476 -27.59 -2.35 12.48
C LEU A 476 -28.17 -1.97 11.11
N GLY A 477 -27.33 -1.66 10.13
CA GLY A 477 -27.75 -0.86 8.97
C GLY A 477 -28.00 0.61 9.34
N LEU A 478 -27.82 1.51 8.36
CA LEU A 478 -27.93 2.96 8.54
C LEU A 478 -29.26 3.43 9.19
N GLY A 479 -30.38 2.77 8.87
CA GLY A 479 -31.70 3.15 9.37
C GLY A 479 -31.87 2.96 10.88
N ASP A 480 -31.50 1.78 11.39
CA ASP A 480 -31.56 1.49 12.82
C ASP A 480 -30.37 2.08 13.59
N ALA A 481 -29.22 2.29 12.96
CA ALA A 481 -28.15 3.11 13.54
C ALA A 481 -28.61 4.56 13.82
N LYS A 482 -29.36 5.19 12.90
CA LYS A 482 -29.94 6.52 13.12
C LYS A 482 -30.97 6.53 14.27
N ARG A 483 -31.80 5.48 14.38
CA ARG A 483 -32.72 5.31 15.52
C ARG A 483 -31.97 5.05 16.83
N PHE A 484 -30.87 4.29 16.79
CA PHE A 484 -30.00 4.03 17.94
C PHE A 484 -29.38 5.33 18.47
N ILE A 485 -28.78 6.14 17.59
CA ILE A 485 -28.18 7.43 17.94
C ILE A 485 -29.24 8.35 18.58
N ARG A 486 -30.41 8.49 17.97
CA ARG A 486 -31.51 9.35 18.46
C ARG A 486 -32.28 8.79 19.67
N LYS A 487 -31.96 7.57 20.14
CA LYS A 487 -32.70 6.86 21.22
C LYS A 487 -34.19 6.62 20.86
N THR A 488 -34.50 6.43 19.57
CA THR A 488 -35.87 6.21 19.03
C THR A 488 -36.07 4.80 18.45
N ILE A 489 -35.46 3.78 19.04
CA ILE A 489 -35.78 2.37 18.74
C ILE A 489 -36.99 1.98 19.59
N THR A 490 -37.98 1.32 19.01
CA THR A 490 -39.16 0.78 19.74
C THR A 490 -38.81 -0.55 20.41
N GLU A 491 -39.52 -0.91 21.50
CA GLU A 491 -39.35 -2.21 22.18
C GLU A 491 -39.46 -3.40 21.22
N GLU A 492 -40.39 -3.36 20.27
CA GLU A 492 -40.55 -4.42 19.27
C GLU A 492 -39.33 -4.55 18.34
N ASN A 493 -38.74 -3.42 17.91
CA ASN A 493 -37.56 -3.43 17.05
C ASN A 493 -36.29 -3.78 17.82
N ALA A 494 -36.15 -3.30 19.06
CA ALA A 494 -35.06 -3.70 19.95
C ALA A 494 -35.11 -5.20 20.26
N HIS A 495 -36.31 -5.76 20.48
CA HIS A 495 -36.52 -7.20 20.62
C HIS A 495 -36.06 -7.95 19.36
N LYS A 496 -36.54 -7.57 18.16
CA LYS A 496 -36.14 -8.20 16.88
C LYS A 496 -34.62 -8.17 16.67
N LEU A 497 -33.99 -7.01 16.85
CA LEU A 497 -32.54 -6.82 16.70
C LEU A 497 -31.76 -7.67 17.70
N LEU A 498 -32.06 -7.56 19.00
CA LEU A 498 -31.34 -8.28 20.04
C LEU A 498 -31.52 -9.81 19.91
N VAL A 499 -32.71 -10.29 19.54
CA VAL A 499 -32.95 -11.71 19.28
C VAL A 499 -32.12 -12.21 18.08
N ALA A 500 -32.00 -11.44 17.01
CA ALA A 500 -31.16 -11.80 15.86
C ALA A 500 -29.67 -11.84 16.23
N GLN A 501 -29.21 -10.93 17.10
CA GLN A 501 -27.80 -10.72 17.44
C GLN A 501 -27.29 -11.69 18.52
N VAL A 502 -28.04 -11.89 19.61
CA VAL A 502 -27.60 -12.75 20.75
C VAL A 502 -28.42 -14.04 20.91
N GLY A 503 -29.50 -14.21 20.14
CA GLY A 503 -30.43 -15.32 20.27
C GLY A 503 -31.45 -15.12 21.40
N ALA A 504 -32.67 -15.64 21.20
CA ALA A 504 -33.82 -15.40 22.07
C ALA A 504 -33.56 -15.62 23.58
N LYS A 505 -32.80 -16.67 23.94
CA LYS A 505 -32.46 -16.99 25.34
C LYS A 505 -31.60 -15.91 26.02
N LYS A 506 -30.69 -15.26 25.30
CA LYS A 506 -29.88 -14.14 25.83
C LYS A 506 -30.66 -12.82 25.79
N ALA A 507 -31.45 -12.57 24.75
CA ALA A 507 -32.31 -11.39 24.65
C ALA A 507 -33.30 -11.33 25.82
N ALA A 508 -33.99 -12.44 26.13
CA ALA A 508 -34.90 -12.53 27.27
C ALA A 508 -34.21 -12.36 28.64
N LYS A 509 -32.94 -12.76 28.78
CA LYS A 509 -32.15 -12.48 30.00
C LYS A 509 -31.84 -10.98 30.13
N SER A 510 -31.61 -10.28 29.02
CA SER A 510 -31.28 -8.85 29.01
C SER A 510 -32.43 -8.00 29.56
N VAL A 511 -33.69 -8.30 29.19
CA VAL A 511 -34.87 -7.63 29.78
C VAL A 511 -34.94 -7.83 31.29
N LYS A 512 -34.67 -9.04 31.80
CA LYS A 512 -34.64 -9.30 33.25
C LYS A 512 -33.52 -8.56 33.99
N GLY A 513 -32.47 -8.12 33.30
CA GLY A 513 -31.39 -7.31 33.88
C GLY A 513 -31.60 -5.80 33.77
N TYR A 514 -32.32 -5.33 32.75
CA TYR A 514 -32.40 -3.91 32.38
C TYR A 514 -33.82 -3.33 32.25
N GLY A 515 -34.85 -4.11 32.56
CA GLY A 515 -36.26 -3.70 32.53
C GLY A 515 -36.91 -3.65 31.14
N SER A 516 -36.14 -3.46 30.06
CA SER A 516 -36.68 -3.33 28.69
C SER A 516 -35.74 -3.92 27.62
N TYR A 517 -36.28 -4.22 26.43
CA TYR A 517 -35.47 -4.63 25.28
C TYR A 517 -34.66 -3.46 24.70
N VAL A 518 -35.19 -2.22 24.67
CA VAL A 518 -34.43 -1.04 24.21
C VAL A 518 -33.19 -0.82 25.07
N GLN A 519 -33.33 -0.84 26.39
CA GLN A 519 -32.18 -0.67 27.28
C GLN A 519 -31.22 -1.87 27.21
N GLY A 520 -31.75 -3.10 27.19
CA GLY A 520 -30.92 -4.30 27.05
C GLY A 520 -30.14 -4.38 25.74
N HIS A 521 -30.75 -3.93 24.63
CA HIS A 521 -30.11 -3.82 23.32
C HIS A 521 -29.04 -2.72 23.30
N ARG A 522 -29.36 -1.55 23.87
CA ARG A 522 -28.44 -0.40 23.92
C ARG A 522 -27.17 -0.71 24.71
N VAL A 523 -27.32 -1.26 25.92
CA VAL A 523 -26.19 -1.62 26.77
C VAL A 523 -25.36 -2.72 26.10
N TRP A 524 -26.00 -3.83 25.66
CA TRP A 524 -25.27 -4.92 25.02
C TRP A 524 -24.45 -4.49 23.80
N LEU A 525 -25.04 -3.70 22.89
CA LEU A 525 -24.34 -3.28 21.68
C LEU A 525 -23.23 -2.26 21.98
N SER A 526 -23.45 -1.37 22.95
CA SER A 526 -22.43 -0.40 23.37
C SER A 526 -21.24 -1.09 24.04
N ASP A 527 -21.50 -2.04 24.94
CA ASP A 527 -20.47 -2.87 25.57
C ASP A 527 -19.72 -3.70 24.54
N TYR A 528 -20.43 -4.30 23.57
CA TYR A 528 -19.80 -5.07 22.50
C TYR A 528 -18.86 -4.20 21.67
N ILE A 529 -19.32 -3.03 21.21
CA ILE A 529 -18.51 -2.09 20.41
C ILE A 529 -17.32 -1.55 21.22
N ASN A 530 -17.51 -1.23 22.51
CA ASN A 530 -16.44 -0.75 23.37
C ASN A 530 -15.35 -1.80 23.63
N ASN A 531 -15.73 -3.07 23.81
CA ASN A 531 -14.78 -4.14 24.10
C ASN A 531 -14.05 -4.66 22.84
N ASN A 532 -14.69 -4.65 21.67
CA ASN A 532 -14.11 -5.21 20.44
C ASN A 532 -13.43 -4.16 19.55
N ILE A 533 -13.91 -2.91 19.49
CA ILE A 533 -13.28 -1.82 18.73
C ILE A 533 -12.18 -1.14 19.59
N ASN A 534 -11.16 -1.93 19.94
CA ASN A 534 -10.01 -1.51 20.73
C ASN A 534 -8.73 -1.48 19.86
N LEU A 535 -8.34 -0.29 19.41
CA LEU A 535 -7.16 -0.08 18.58
C LEU A 535 -5.83 -0.40 19.28
N GLN A 536 -5.77 -0.43 20.62
CA GLN A 536 -4.52 -0.73 21.32
C GLN A 536 -4.01 -2.14 21.06
N ASN A 537 -4.89 -3.06 20.66
CA ASN A 537 -4.54 -4.41 20.21
C ASN A 537 -3.83 -4.42 18.85
N PHE A 538 -3.97 -3.35 18.07
CA PHE A 538 -3.47 -3.21 16.69
C PHE A 538 -2.39 -2.14 16.53
N TYR A 539 -2.09 -1.37 17.58
CA TYR A 539 -0.90 -0.52 17.63
C TYR A 539 0.35 -1.32 17.99
N CYS A 540 1.54 -0.90 17.53
CA CYS A 540 2.78 -1.51 17.98
C CYS A 540 3.07 -1.19 19.47
N PRO A 541 3.70 -2.12 20.22
CA PRO A 541 4.22 -1.83 21.53
C PRO A 541 5.41 -0.84 21.44
N LYS A 542 5.46 0.12 22.36
CA LYS A 542 6.60 1.05 22.57
C LYS A 542 7.00 1.94 21.36
N ILE A 543 6.02 2.51 20.66
CA ILE A 543 6.27 3.74 19.88
C ILE A 543 5.84 4.93 20.73
N GLU A 544 6.79 5.78 21.12
CA GLU A 544 6.55 6.98 21.95
C GLU A 544 6.22 8.23 21.12
N PHE A 545 6.50 8.19 19.81
CA PHE A 545 6.34 9.32 18.88
C PHE A 545 5.00 9.34 18.13
N THR A 546 4.20 8.27 18.19
CA THR A 546 2.88 8.21 17.54
C THR A 546 1.77 8.56 18.53
N LYS A 547 0.99 9.60 18.22
CA LYS A 547 -0.17 10.00 19.03
C LYS A 547 -1.35 9.05 18.78
N LYS A 548 -1.32 7.89 19.45
CA LYS A 548 -2.35 6.84 19.34
C LYS A 548 -3.75 7.40 19.57
N GLN A 549 -4.65 7.15 18.62
CA GLN A 549 -6.02 7.67 18.68
C GLN A 549 -6.85 6.85 19.67
N ALA A 550 -7.65 7.54 20.49
CA ALA A 550 -8.58 6.93 21.44
C ALA A 550 -10.01 6.94 20.88
N SER A 551 -10.71 5.80 20.96
CA SER A 551 -12.08 5.60 20.47
C SER A 551 -13.18 5.92 21.49
N GLY A 552 -12.82 6.53 22.63
CA GLY A 552 -13.73 6.89 23.72
C GLY A 552 -14.61 5.73 24.21
N GLY A 553 -15.81 6.04 24.71
CA GLY A 553 -16.93 5.10 24.80
C GLY A 553 -17.95 5.39 23.70
N LEU A 554 -18.68 4.39 23.20
CA LEU A 554 -19.65 4.57 22.10
C LEU A 554 -20.66 5.69 22.39
N GLU A 555 -21.18 5.78 23.62
CA GLU A 555 -22.10 6.86 24.01
C GLU A 555 -21.45 8.25 23.89
N VAL A 556 -20.17 8.39 24.24
CA VAL A 556 -19.42 9.66 24.08
C VAL A 556 -19.29 10.04 22.61
N VAL A 557 -18.99 9.06 21.74
CA VAL A 557 -18.96 9.26 20.28
C VAL A 557 -20.35 9.60 19.73
N ILE A 558 -21.41 8.99 20.26
CA ILE A 558 -22.80 9.23 19.89
C ILE A 558 -23.26 10.64 20.26
N GLU A 559 -22.98 11.12 21.48
CA GLU A 559 -23.35 12.48 21.87
C GLU A 559 -22.51 13.51 21.07
N LYS A 560 -21.22 13.23 20.82
CA LYS A 560 -20.33 14.07 19.98
C LYS A 560 -20.85 14.29 18.55
N ILE A 561 -21.41 13.26 17.89
CA ILE A 561 -21.93 13.40 16.52
C ILE A 561 -23.35 13.97 16.42
N LYS A 562 -24.12 14.09 17.51
CA LYS A 562 -25.48 14.64 17.42
C LYS A 562 -25.50 16.12 17.05
N GLY A 563 -24.61 16.89 17.66
CA GLY A 563 -24.72 18.35 17.71
C GLY A 563 -25.96 18.81 18.49
N ASP A 564 -26.10 20.13 18.64
CA ASP A 564 -27.29 20.75 19.25
C ASP A 564 -28.46 20.72 18.27
N THR A 565 -29.12 19.56 18.15
CA THR A 565 -30.36 19.42 17.38
C THR A 565 -31.49 20.22 18.03
N LYS A 566 -31.89 21.31 17.37
CA LYS A 566 -33.18 21.98 17.51
C LYS A 566 -34.34 21.04 17.22
#